data_AF-A0A964HID6-F1
#
_entry.id   AF-A0A964HID6-F1
#
_cell.length_a   1.000
_cell.length_b   1.000
_cell.length_c   1.000
_cell.angle_alpha   90.00
_cell.angle_beta   90.00
_cell.angle_gamma   90.00
#
_symmetry.space_group_name_H-M   'P 1'
#
loop_
_entity.id
_entity.type
_entity.pdbx_description
1 polymer ?
#
loop_
_entity_poly.entity_id
_entity_poly.type
_entity_poly.pdbx_seq_one_letter_code
_entity_poly.pdbx_strand_id
1 'polypeptide(L)'
;MAQAELPLDPTTIALVSLAANIAANHPKKGLCQIERLRGYGIRDEQIDMVVDIARHLRNEAGEMLDAAFNEEAGLKPDAAPCCASAAESAAPACCTPTAKGNPCC
;
A
#
# COMPACT_ATOMS: atom_id res chain seq x y z
N MET A 1 -26.57 10.17 -35.22
CA MET A 1 -26.14 10.75 -33.92
C MET A 1 -24.64 10.56 -33.82
N ALA A 2 -23.87 11.65 -33.90
CA ALA A 2 -22.42 11.59 -33.80
C ALA A 2 -22.05 11.22 -32.36
N GLN A 3 -21.41 10.07 -32.16
CA GLN A 3 -20.79 9.77 -30.88
C GLN A 3 -19.65 10.77 -30.70
N ALA A 4 -19.66 11.53 -29.61
CA ALA A 4 -18.49 12.31 -29.22
C ALA A 4 -17.36 11.30 -28.95
N GLU A 5 -16.34 11.28 -29.81
CA GLU A 5 -15.12 10.52 -29.55
C GLU A 5 -14.47 11.08 -28.29
N LEU A 6 -14.65 10.37 -27.17
CA LEU A 6 -13.84 10.58 -25.99
C LEU A 6 -12.37 10.34 -26.39
N PRO A 7 -11.43 11.23 -26.04
CA PRO A 7 -10.02 11.11 -26.44
C PRO A 7 -9.31 9.90 -25.81
N LEU A 8 -9.98 9.22 -24.88
CA LEU A 8 -9.48 8.05 -24.18
C LEU A 8 -10.44 6.89 -24.37
N ASP A 9 -9.87 5.71 -24.59
CA ASP A 9 -10.65 4.49 -24.68
C ASP A 9 -11.30 4.15 -23.31
N PRO A 10 -12.49 3.53 -23.29
CA PRO A 10 -13.17 3.15 -22.05
C PRO A 10 -12.33 2.28 -21.10
N THR A 11 -11.44 1.46 -21.65
CA THR A 11 -10.53 0.57 -20.91
C THR A 11 -9.49 1.37 -20.14
N THR A 12 -8.89 2.39 -20.77
CA THR A 12 -7.98 3.34 -20.14
C THR A 12 -8.67 4.06 -19.00
N ILE A 13 -9.91 4.54 -19.21
CA ILE A 13 -10.68 5.20 -18.15
C ILE A 13 -10.96 4.23 -16.98
N ALA A 14 -11.24 2.96 -17.27
CA ALA A 14 -11.47 1.94 -16.25
C ALA A 14 -10.22 1.63 -15.42
N LEU A 15 -9.04 1.61 -16.06
CA LEU A 15 -7.75 1.46 -15.38
C LEU A 15 -7.42 2.67 -14.50
N VAL A 16 -7.64 3.89 -15.00
CA VAL A 16 -7.46 5.12 -14.22
C VAL A 16 -8.40 5.14 -13.00
N SER A 17 -9.65 4.69 -13.18
CA SER A 17 -10.61 4.55 -12.08
C SER A 17 -10.14 3.55 -11.01
N LEU A 18 -9.57 2.40 -11.43
CA LEU A 18 -8.98 1.45 -10.48
C LEU A 18 -7.83 2.09 -9.70
N ALA A 19 -6.90 2.75 -10.39
CA ALA A 19 -5.75 3.42 -9.78
C ALA A 19 -6.20 4.46 -8.73
N ALA A 20 -7.16 5.31 -9.09
CA ALA A 20 -7.71 6.33 -8.21
C ALA A 20 -8.38 5.73 -6.96
N ASN A 21 -9.13 4.64 -7.11
CA ASN A 21 -9.79 3.96 -5.99
C ASN A 21 -8.77 3.38 -4.98
N ILE A 22 -7.65 2.84 -5.48
CA ILE A 22 -6.58 2.31 -4.63
C ILE A 22 -5.82 3.45 -3.95
N ALA A 23 -5.44 4.48 -4.72
CA ALA A 23 -4.68 5.63 -4.23
C ALA A 23 -5.45 6.41 -3.15
N ALA A 24 -6.76 6.59 -3.32
CA ALA A 24 -7.64 7.25 -2.34
C ALA A 24 -7.93 6.39 -1.09
N ASN A 25 -7.38 5.16 -1.01
CA ASN A 25 -7.67 4.19 0.05
C ASN A 25 -9.18 3.96 0.26
N HIS A 26 -9.96 3.96 -0.82
CA HIS A 26 -11.41 3.82 -0.73
C HIS A 26 -11.77 2.45 -0.11
N PRO A 27 -12.80 2.34 0.76
CA PRO A 27 -13.07 1.12 1.53
C PRO A 27 -13.22 -0.16 0.70
N LYS A 28 -13.70 -0.04 -0.56
CA LYS A 28 -13.88 -1.16 -1.48
C LYS A 28 -12.67 -1.48 -2.38
N LYS A 29 -11.64 -0.62 -2.38
CA LYS A 29 -10.33 -0.74 -3.09
C LYS A 29 -10.41 -1.22 -4.55
N GLY A 30 -11.54 -1.03 -5.24
CA GLY A 30 -11.72 -1.50 -6.62
C GLY A 30 -11.68 -3.02 -6.79
N LEU A 31 -11.87 -3.83 -5.73
CA LEU A 31 -11.77 -5.30 -5.84
C LEU A 31 -12.74 -5.89 -6.88
N CYS A 32 -13.98 -5.40 -6.92
CA CYS A 32 -14.97 -5.78 -7.93
C CYS A 32 -14.66 -5.24 -9.34
N GLN A 33 -13.72 -4.30 -9.46
CA GLN A 33 -13.32 -3.70 -10.73
C GLN A 33 -12.26 -4.56 -11.44
N ILE A 34 -11.44 -5.31 -10.70
CA ILE A 34 -10.41 -6.21 -11.27
C ILE A 34 -11.05 -7.29 -12.15
N GLU A 35 -12.08 -7.97 -11.65
CA GLU A 35 -12.79 -8.99 -12.43
C GLU A 35 -13.44 -8.41 -13.69
N ARG A 36 -13.96 -7.17 -13.58
CA ARG A 36 -14.55 -6.45 -14.71
C ARG A 36 -13.50 -6.11 -15.78
N LEU A 37 -12.31 -5.69 -15.37
CA LEU A 37 -11.18 -5.37 -16.25
C LEU A 37 -10.68 -6.62 -17.01
N ARG A 38 -10.63 -7.78 -16.33
CA ARG A 38 -10.36 -9.06 -16.99
C ARG A 38 -11.43 -9.41 -18.02
N GLY A 39 -12.70 -9.15 -17.71
CA GLY A 39 -13.82 -9.30 -18.64
C GLY A 39 -13.72 -8.40 -19.89
N TYR A 40 -12.98 -7.28 -19.82
CA TYR A 40 -12.67 -6.42 -20.96
C TYR A 40 -11.44 -6.87 -21.76
N GLY A 41 -10.81 -8.00 -21.40
CA GLY A 41 -9.65 -8.54 -22.10
C GLY A 41 -8.34 -7.83 -21.75
N ILE A 42 -8.31 -7.06 -20.65
CA ILE A 42 -7.07 -6.48 -20.15
C ILE A 42 -6.20 -7.60 -19.59
N ARG A 43 -4.92 -7.59 -19.98
CA ARG A 43 -3.95 -8.57 -19.48
C ARG A 43 -3.63 -8.30 -18.01
N ASP A 44 -3.41 -9.36 -17.23
CA ASP A 44 -3.12 -9.24 -15.81
C ASP A 44 -1.87 -8.38 -15.56
N GLU A 45 -0.85 -8.41 -16.42
CA GLU A 45 0.37 -7.60 -16.24
C GLU A 45 0.09 -6.09 -16.29
N GLN A 46 -0.93 -5.67 -17.05
CA GLN A 46 -1.33 -4.27 -17.13
C GLN A 46 -2.12 -3.85 -15.89
N ILE A 47 -2.94 -4.76 -15.34
CA ILE A 47 -3.65 -4.54 -14.08
C ILE A 47 -2.63 -4.44 -12.93
N ASP A 48 -1.67 -5.36 -12.88
CA ASP A 48 -0.61 -5.41 -11.86
C ASP A 48 0.21 -4.11 -11.86
N MET A 49 0.65 -3.65 -13.03
CA MET A 49 1.38 -2.38 -13.16
C MET A 49 0.59 -1.19 -12.60
N VAL A 50 -0.71 -1.12 -12.89
CA VAL A 50 -1.57 -0.04 -12.37
C VAL A 50 -1.75 -0.15 -10.86
N VAL A 51 -1.93 -1.36 -10.34
CA VAL A 51 -2.03 -1.62 -8.90
C VAL A 51 -0.75 -1.22 -8.17
N ASP A 52 0.41 -1.53 -8.72
CA ASP A 52 1.71 -1.21 -8.13
C ASP A 52 1.95 0.29 -8.07
N ILE A 53 1.69 1.01 -9.17
CA ILE A 53 1.77 2.48 -9.21
C ILE A 53 0.84 3.09 -8.16
N ALA A 54 -0.42 2.65 -8.10
CA ALA A 54 -1.40 3.20 -7.17
C ALA A 54 -1.05 2.92 -5.71
N ARG A 55 -0.48 1.74 -5.41
CA ARG A 55 -0.01 1.39 -4.06
C ARG A 55 1.19 2.24 -3.65
N HIS A 56 2.14 2.46 -4.56
CA HIS A 56 3.29 3.30 -4.31
C HIS A 56 2.87 4.72 -3.93
N LEU A 57 2.01 5.35 -4.73
CA LEU A 57 1.49 6.71 -4.47
C LEU A 57 0.76 6.81 -3.12
N ARG A 58 -0.07 5.82 -2.78
CA ARG A 58 -0.78 5.80 -1.50
C ARG A 58 0.20 5.69 -0.32
N ASN A 59 1.19 4.81 -0.44
CA ASN A 59 2.14 4.57 0.64
C ASN A 59 3.02 5.80 0.85
N GLU A 60 3.53 6.42 -0.22
CA GLU A 60 4.30 7.66 -0.16
C GLU A 60 3.50 8.79 0.52
N ALA A 61 2.24 8.98 0.12
CA ALA A 61 1.37 9.96 0.78
C ALA A 61 1.11 9.63 2.27
N GLY A 62 0.98 8.34 2.61
CA GLY A 62 0.85 7.86 3.98
C GLY A 62 2.10 8.16 4.82
N GLU A 63 3.28 7.87 4.29
CA GLU A 63 4.56 8.15 4.95
C GLU A 63 4.74 9.65 5.23
N MET A 64 4.34 10.51 4.28
CA MET A 64 4.37 11.96 4.50
C MET A 64 3.40 12.42 5.60
N LEU A 65 2.19 11.84 5.65
CA LEU A 65 1.22 12.14 6.71
C LEU A 65 1.69 11.65 8.08
N ASP A 66 2.22 10.43 8.14
CA ASP A 66 2.77 9.85 9.36
C ASP A 66 3.95 10.67 9.87
N ALA A 67 4.82 11.18 8.98
CA ALA A 67 5.90 12.09 9.34
C ALA A 67 5.37 13.39 9.99
N ALA A 68 4.30 13.99 9.43
CA ALA A 68 3.68 15.17 10.00
C ALA A 68 3.04 14.90 11.38
N PHE A 69 2.38 13.74 11.54
CA PHE A 69 1.84 13.34 12.84
C PHE A 69 2.94 13.11 13.88
N ASN A 70 4.05 12.49 13.48
CA ASN A 70 5.19 12.27 14.37
C ASN A 70 5.81 13.60 14.84
N GLU A 71 5.93 14.58 13.95
CA GLU A 71 6.38 15.93 14.30
C GLU A 71 5.46 16.59 15.33
N GLU A 72 4.14 16.60 15.09
CA GLU A 72 3.16 17.20 16.00
C GLU A 72 3.08 16.46 17.35
N ALA A 73 3.20 15.13 17.33
CA ALA A 73 3.21 14.31 18.54
C ALA A 73 4.54 14.39 19.31
N GLY A 74 5.56 15.09 18.79
CA GLY A 74 6.90 15.15 19.37
C GLY A 74 7.64 13.81 19.34
N LEU A 75 7.19 12.88 18.51
CA LEU A 75 7.84 11.60 18.24
C LEU A 75 8.96 11.86 17.23
N LYS A 76 10.18 12.13 17.72
CA LYS A 76 11.34 12.26 16.84
C LYS A 76 11.48 10.99 15.99
N PRO A 77 11.61 11.09 14.66
CA PRO A 77 11.91 9.92 13.86
C PRO A 77 13.32 9.45 14.24
N ASP A 78 13.43 8.24 14.78
CA ASP A 78 14.70 7.52 14.77
C ASP A 78 15.09 7.36 13.30
N ALA A 79 16.12 8.08 12.88
CA ALA A 79 16.67 7.98 11.54
C ALA A 79 17.08 6.52 11.27
N ALA A 80 16.30 5.81 10.46
CA ALA A 80 16.66 4.48 9.99
C ALA A 80 17.70 4.59 8.86
N PRO A 81 18.64 3.63 8.73
CA PRO A 81 19.23 3.34 7.45
C PRO A 81 18.50 2.16 6.81
N CYS A 82 17.97 2.40 5.61
CA CYS A 82 17.91 1.41 4.56
C CYS A 82 19.27 0.68 4.46
N CYS A 83 19.24 -0.64 4.39
CA CYS A 83 20.35 -1.50 3.99
C CYS A 83 21.58 -1.51 4.93
N ALA A 84 21.46 -2.18 6.09
CA ALA A 84 22.62 -2.78 6.76
C ALA A 84 22.37 -4.28 6.95
N SER A 85 23.25 -5.07 6.32
CA SER A 85 23.40 -6.51 6.52
C SER A 85 23.48 -6.86 8.01
N ALA A 86 22.83 -7.98 8.36
CA ALA A 86 22.99 -8.82 9.55
C ALA A 86 23.97 -8.33 10.64
N ALA A 87 23.41 -8.00 11.81
CA ALA A 87 24.04 -8.26 13.10
C ALA A 87 22.96 -8.39 14.17
N GLU A 88 22.74 -9.63 14.56
CA GLU A 88 22.27 -10.10 15.87
C GLU A 88 22.21 -9.02 16.97
N SER A 89 21.01 -8.74 17.49
CA SER A 89 20.82 -8.32 18.88
C SER A 89 19.34 -8.50 19.26
N ALA A 90 19.14 -9.60 19.98
CA ALA A 90 17.99 -9.99 20.80
C ALA A 90 16.89 -8.95 20.98
N ALA A 91 15.71 -9.28 20.46
CA ALA A 91 14.45 -8.72 20.93
C ALA A 91 14.33 -8.91 22.45
N PRO A 92 13.89 -7.89 23.23
CA PRO A 92 13.33 -8.17 24.54
C PRO A 92 11.96 -8.82 24.30
N ALA A 93 11.92 -10.15 24.27
CA ALA A 93 10.67 -10.88 24.35
C ALA A 93 9.93 -10.42 25.62
N CYS A 94 8.68 -9.99 25.45
CA CYS A 94 7.74 -9.57 26.50
C CYS A 94 7.31 -10.71 27.42
N CYS A 95 8.25 -11.53 27.90
CA CYS A 95 8.00 -12.66 28.78
C CYS A 95 8.84 -12.47 30.05
N THR A 96 8.24 -11.93 31.10
CA THR A 96 8.81 -12.02 32.44
C THR A 96 8.75 -13.48 32.91
N PRO A 97 9.87 -14.09 33.35
CA PRO A 97 9.84 -15.44 33.90
C PRO A 97 8.99 -15.45 35.18
N THR A 98 8.06 -16.40 35.27
CA THR A 98 7.33 -16.66 36.53
C THR A 98 8.35 -17.04 37.61
N ALA A 99 8.06 -16.71 38.87
CA ALA A 99 8.95 -16.82 40.05
C ALA A 99 9.62 -18.20 40.31
N LYS A 100 9.41 -19.21 39.46
CA LYS A 100 10.08 -20.52 39.49
C LYS A 100 11.00 -20.80 38.27
N GLY A 101 11.25 -19.82 37.40
CA GLY A 101 12.39 -19.85 36.47
C GLY A 101 12.30 -20.79 35.26
N ASN A 102 11.13 -21.30 34.88
CA ASN A 102 11.01 -22.07 33.64
C ASN A 102 10.75 -21.16 32.42
N PRO A 103 11.36 -21.46 31.25
CA PRO A 103 11.11 -20.72 30.00
C PRO A 103 9.68 -20.95 29.49
N CYS A 104 9.10 -19.94 28.85
CA CYS A 104 7.79 -20.05 28.22
C CYS A 104 7.88 -20.91 26.94
N CYS A 105 7.08 -21.96 26.87
CA CYS A 105 6.73 -22.66 25.63
C CYS A 105 5.21 -22.74 25.56
#